data_AF-A0A4R4LJA4-F1
#
_entry.id   AF-A0A4R4LJA4-F1
#
_cell.length_a   1.000
_cell.length_b   1.000
_cell.length_c   1.000
_cell.angle_alpha   90.00
_cell.angle_beta   90.00
_cell.angle_gamma   90.00
#
_symmetry.space_group_name_H-M   'P 1'
#
loop_
_entity.id
_entity.type
_entity.pdbx_description
1 polymer ?
#
loop_
_entity_poly.entity_id
_entity_poly.type
_entity_poly.pdbx_seq_one_letter_code
_entity_poly.pdbx_strand_id
1 'polypeptide(L)' 'MRGAEPATAAAEGDAVGDDAAELVAQLRELAGADPADVRQVVAEVLTALDRVAGGALREHLPATIRADAGLDADTQTPH' A
#
# COMPACT_ATOMS: atom_id res chain seq x y z
N MET A 1 0.00 39.64 36.35
CA MET A 1 -1.12 38.89 35.76
C MET A 1 -0.61 38.15 34.52
N ARG A 2 -0.28 36.86 34.66
CA ARG A 2 -0.08 35.95 33.52
C ARG A 2 -0.98 34.75 33.75
N GLY A 3 -2.26 34.92 33.42
CA GLY A 3 -3.13 33.79 33.14
C GLY A 3 -2.92 33.46 31.67
N ALA A 4 -2.10 32.46 31.39
CA ALA A 4 -2.03 31.82 30.07
C ALA A 4 -2.57 30.40 30.28
N GLU A 5 -3.51 30.03 29.42
CA GLU A 5 -4.53 29.01 29.59
C GLU A 5 -3.95 27.58 29.59
N PRO A 6 -4.32 26.70 30.54
CA PRO A 6 -4.00 25.27 30.46
C PRO A 6 -4.97 24.48 29.56
N ALA A 7 -5.87 25.15 28.83
CA ALA A 7 -6.93 24.49 28.04
C ALA A 7 -6.47 23.94 26.68
N THR A 8 -5.34 24.41 26.13
CA THR A 8 -4.84 23.96 24.81
C THR A 8 -4.26 22.54 24.84
N ALA A 9 -3.51 22.17 25.88
CA ALA A 9 -2.80 20.87 25.92
C ALA A 9 -3.73 19.64 26.07
N ALA A 10 -4.94 19.82 26.62
CA ALA A 10 -5.91 18.73 26.75
C ALA A 10 -6.67 18.44 25.45
N ALA A 11 -6.83 19.44 24.58
CA ALA A 11 -7.49 19.28 23.28
C ALA A 11 -6.59 18.63 22.23
N GLU A 12 -5.26 18.85 22.30
CA GLU A 12 -4.28 18.25 21.39
C GLU A 12 -4.12 16.73 21.59
N GLY A 13 -4.22 16.25 22.83
CA GLY A 13 -4.15 14.80 23.13
C GLY A 13 -5.39 14.02 22.70
N ASP A 14 -6.56 14.67 22.67
CA ASP A 14 -7.82 14.10 22.20
C ASP A 14 -7.86 14.01 20.66
N ALA A 15 -7.40 15.06 19.97
CA ALA A 15 -7.25 15.06 18.51
C ALA A 15 -6.24 14.00 18.02
N VAL A 16 -5.07 13.86 18.66
CA VAL A 16 -4.09 12.83 18.33
C VAL A 16 -4.62 11.41 18.62
N GLY A 17 -5.50 11.27 19.62
CA GLY A 17 -6.18 10.01 19.91
C GLY A 17 -7.20 9.61 18.81
N ASP A 18 -7.90 10.58 18.26
CA ASP A 18 -8.85 10.41 17.15
C ASP A 18 -8.12 10.03 15.84
N ASP A 19 -7.04 10.74 15.50
CA ASP A 19 -6.17 10.42 14.36
C ASP A 19 -5.57 9.00 14.47
N ALA A 20 -5.14 8.61 15.68
CA ALA A 20 -4.60 7.27 15.92
C ALA A 20 -5.68 6.18 15.81
N ALA A 21 -6.90 6.45 16.25
CA ALA A 21 -8.03 5.54 16.11
C ALA A 21 -8.42 5.36 14.65
N GLU A 22 -8.39 6.42 13.85
CA GLU A 22 -8.62 6.38 12.41
C GLU A 22 -7.56 5.54 11.69
N LEU A 23 -6.28 5.75 12.02
CA LEU A 23 -5.17 4.92 11.50
C LEU A 23 -5.34 3.44 11.85
N VAL A 24 -5.75 3.10 13.07
CA VAL A 24 -6.00 1.71 13.47
C VAL A 24 -7.19 1.12 12.71
N ALA A 25 -8.24 1.90 12.43
CA ALA A 25 -9.37 1.47 11.61
C ALA A 25 -8.93 1.18 10.17
N GLN A 26 -8.16 2.09 9.56
CA GLN A 26 -7.60 1.92 8.22
C GLN A 26 -6.65 0.70 8.14
N LEU A 27 -5.82 0.48 9.16
CA LEU A 27 -4.95 -0.70 9.23
C LEU A 27 -5.74 -2.01 9.37
N ARG A 28 -6.86 -2.01 10.10
CA ARG A 28 -7.73 -3.20 10.22
C ARG A 28 -8.49 -3.49 8.94
N GLU A 29 -8.93 -2.45 8.23
CA GLU A 29 -9.54 -2.58 6.91
C GLU A 29 -8.53 -3.18 5.92
N LEU A 30 -7.30 -2.65 5.90
CA LEU A 30 -6.22 -3.16 5.06
C LEU A 30 -5.79 -4.59 5.47
N ALA A 31 -5.76 -4.91 6.76
CA ALA A 31 -5.47 -6.26 7.26
C ALA A 31 -6.62 -7.25 7.03
N GLY A 32 -7.84 -6.75 6.79
CA GLY A 32 -9.00 -7.55 6.42
C GLY A 32 -9.04 -7.92 4.94
N ALA A 33 -8.26 -7.23 4.09
CA ALA A 33 -8.05 -7.64 2.71
C ALA A 33 -7.16 -8.89 2.69
N ASP A 34 -7.63 -9.95 2.03
CA ASP A 34 -6.82 -11.15 1.89
C ASP A 34 -5.56 -10.78 1.08
N PRO A 35 -4.35 -11.10 1.59
CA PRO A 35 -3.13 -10.74 0.90
C PRO A 35 -3.01 -11.43 -0.47
N ALA A 36 -3.72 -12.53 -0.72
CA ALA A 36 -3.82 -13.13 -2.06
C ALA A 36 -4.66 -12.29 -3.01
N ASP A 37 -5.80 -11.74 -2.55
CA ASP A 37 -6.64 -10.84 -3.35
C ASP A 37 -5.87 -9.57 -3.74
N VAL A 38 -5.10 -9.00 -2.80
CA VAL A 38 -4.25 -7.83 -3.08
C VAL A 38 -3.16 -8.16 -4.10
N ARG A 39 -2.47 -9.30 -3.95
CA ARG A 39 -1.45 -9.75 -4.93
C ARG A 39 -2.05 -9.98 -6.32
N GLN A 40 -3.27 -10.53 -6.40
CA GLN A 40 -3.96 -10.72 -7.67
C GLN A 40 -4.26 -9.39 -8.36
N VAL A 41 -4.85 -8.42 -7.64
CA VAL A 41 -5.15 -7.09 -8.19
C VAL A 41 -3.87 -6.39 -8.64
N VAL A 42 -2.80 -6.48 -7.86
CA VAL A 42 -1.49 -5.92 -8.22
C VAL A 42 -0.94 -6.57 -9.49
N ALA A 43 -1.03 -7.90 -9.64
CA ALA A 43 -0.61 -8.60 -10.85
C ALA A 43 -1.41 -8.18 -12.10
N GLU A 44 -2.72 -7.99 -11.96
CA GLU A 44 -3.58 -7.48 -13.04
C GLU A 44 -3.22 -6.06 -13.46
N VAL A 45 -2.99 -5.17 -12.48
CA VAL A 45 -2.58 -3.79 -12.74
C VAL A 45 -1.21 -3.74 -13.40
N LEU A 46 -0.22 -4.49 -12.91
CA LEU A 46 1.11 -4.54 -13.51
C LEU A 46 1.07 -5.09 -14.94
N THR A 47 0.22 -6.08 -15.22
CA THR A 47 0.01 -6.61 -16.56
C THR A 47 -0.59 -5.56 -17.50
N ALA A 48 -1.59 -4.81 -17.03
CA ALA A 48 -2.20 -3.72 -17.81
C ALA A 48 -1.18 -2.61 -18.09
N LEU A 49 -0.39 -2.22 -17.09
CA LEU A 49 0.65 -1.21 -17.22
C LEU A 49 1.77 -1.65 -18.17
N ASP A 50 2.20 -2.92 -18.10
CA ASP A 50 3.22 -3.47 -18.98
C ASP A 50 2.79 -3.43 -20.46
N ARG A 51 1.53 -3.75 -20.74
CA ARG A 51 0.96 -3.61 -22.10
C ARG A 51 0.95 -2.18 -22.59
N VAL A 52 0.64 -1.21 -21.72
CA VAL A 52 0.65 0.23 -22.07
C VAL A 52 2.08 0.74 -22.26
N ALA A 53 3.03 0.26 -21.46
CA ALA A 53 4.45 0.60 -21.52
C ALA A 53 5.22 -0.16 -22.62
N GLY A 54 4.54 -1.01 -23.41
CA GLY A 54 5.17 -1.79 -24.48
C GLY A 54 6.16 -2.85 -24.00
N GLY A 55 5.98 -3.39 -22.78
CA GLY A 55 6.84 -4.44 -22.20
C GLY A 55 8.04 -3.93 -21.41
N ALA A 56 8.30 -2.61 -21.37
CA ALA A 56 9.47 -2.03 -20.72
C ALA A 56 9.36 -1.97 -19.19
N LEU A 57 8.16 -2.12 -18.63
CA LEU A 57 7.93 -2.02 -17.17
C LEU A 57 8.74 -3.09 -16.41
N ARG A 58 8.89 -4.28 -17.00
CA ARG A 58 9.64 -5.40 -16.45
C ARG A 58 11.12 -5.07 -16.21
N GLU A 59 11.71 -4.20 -17.03
CA GLU A 59 13.13 -3.81 -16.93
C GLU A 59 13.40 -2.85 -15.77
N HIS A 60 12.37 -2.12 -15.34
CA HIS A 60 12.45 -1.16 -14.24
C HIS A 60 11.96 -1.72 -12.90
N LEU A 61 11.40 -2.93 -12.89
CA LEU A 61 10.87 -3.55 -11.68
C LEU A 61 11.95 -4.33 -10.91
N PRO A 62 12.06 -4.09 -9.59
CA PRO A 62 12.89 -4.92 -8.71
C PRO A 62 12.51 -6.40 -8.80
N ALA A 63 13.50 -7.29 -8.69
CA ALA A 63 13.31 -8.73 -8.80
C ALA A 63 12.30 -9.29 -7.77
N THR A 64 12.24 -8.71 -6.57
CA THR A 64 11.27 -9.09 -5.53
C THR A 64 9.83 -8.85 -5.95
N ILE A 65 9.55 -7.74 -6.64
CA ILE A 65 8.19 -7.40 -7.10
C ILE A 65 7.80 -8.27 -8.30
N ARG A 66 8.74 -8.56 -9.20
CA ARG A 66 8.49 -9.47 -10.34
C ARG A 66 8.15 -10.89 -9.89
N ALA A 67 8.84 -11.38 -8.86
CA ALA A 67 8.57 -12.68 -8.27
C ALA A 67 7.20 -12.74 -7.57
N ASP A 68 6.86 -11.71 -6.77
CA ASP A 68 5.59 -11.65 -6.04
C ASP A 68 4.38 -11.52 -6.98
N ALA A 69 4.54 -10.78 -8.08
CA ALA A 69 3.52 -10.59 -9.11
C ALA A 69 3.48 -11.71 -10.17
N GLY A 70 4.35 -12.72 -10.09
CA GLY A 70 4.39 -13.83 -11.05
C GLY A 70 4.85 -13.46 -12.47
N LEU A 71 5.50 -12.30 -12.64
CA LEU A 71 5.87 -11.75 -13.95
C LEU A 71 7.10 -12.43 -14.58
N ASP A 72 7.94 -13.10 -13.78
CA ASP A 72 9.12 -13.82 -14.28
C ASP A 72 8.73 -15.12 -15.02
N ALA A 73 7.58 -15.73 -14.70
CA ALA A 73 7.14 -17.01 -15.25
C ALA A 73 6.77 -16.95 -16.75
N ASP A 74 6.34 -15.78 -17.23
CA ASP A 74 5.91 -15.57 -18.62
C ASP A 74 7.09 -15.59 -19.62
N THR A 75 8.33 -15.63 -19.12
CA THR A 75 9.54 -15.78 -19.95
C THR A 75 9.95 -17.24 -20.17
N GLN A 76 9.27 -18.20 -19.53
CA GLN A 76 9.55 -19.62 -19.71
C GLN A 76 8.75 -20.13 -20.91
N THR A 77 9.24 -19.80 -22.10
CA THR A 77 8.86 -20.44 -23.36
C THR A 77 8.92 -21.97 -23.18
N PRO A 78 7.85 -22.73 -23.47
CA PRO A 78 7.93 -24.19 -23.42
C PRO A 78 8.94 -24.64 -24.48
N HIS A 79 9.94 -25.40 -24.05
CA HIS A 79 10.98 -25.95 -24.90
C HIS A 79 10.59 -27.33 -25.44
#